data_AF-A0A8D0B2X4-F1
#
_entry.id   AF-A0A8D0B2X4-F1
#
_cell.length_a   1.000
_cell.length_b   1.000
_cell.length_c   1.000
_cell.angle_alpha   90.00
_cell.angle_beta   90.00
_cell.angle_gamma   90.00
#
_symmetry.space_group_name_H-M   'P 1'
#
loop_
_entity.id
_entity.type
_entity.pdbx_description
1 polymer ?
#
loop_
_entity_poly.entity_id
_entity_poly.type
_entity_poly.pdbx_seq_one_letter_code
_entity_poly.pdbx_strand_id
1 'polypeptide(L)'
;RLSCIQSAPMSQHFRNLNYRCYVFVLLLFLPYYTNIFLSEKVLTYLNLLWLQVYRDVFGCFIKEFKTYQPLLSGIKKEYENTLAYLQDQIRELEPLRSHLRLVTEECDRKIQARWAEEQAEIGALKREKQQLQRHIEAMREKEKAMEVDCLQSQLSQQYLQYREERDARKLLIWKLNDLTREAKDPVGLQLALKVCREDLTKAQVELNRMKAEYWDVVPRRNWDTLEQTHRQNLLQLKTLQGDFDQLKREYDTLLELHKSGSMQNKTQDPITVQVLVNTLTSLALPDLPPQWLWICWHLSLKNYIGGYKMTHDEIS
;
A
#
# COMPACT_ATOMS: atom_id res chain seq x y z
N ARG A 1 94.48 -36.60 -20.91
CA ARG A 1 94.91 -36.48 -22.32
C ARG A 1 93.88 -35.58 -22.98
N LEU A 2 94.06 -34.30 -23.26
CA LEU A 2 95.18 -33.43 -23.64
C LEU A 2 94.80 -32.03 -23.09
N SER A 3 95.51 -31.34 -22.18
CA SER A 3 96.76 -30.57 -22.37
C SER A 3 97.02 -30.10 -23.80
N CYS A 4 97.21 -28.79 -23.97
CA CYS A 4 97.37 -27.98 -25.20
C CYS A 4 96.01 -27.46 -25.68
N ILE A 5 95.66 -26.19 -25.48
CA ILE A 5 96.25 -25.04 -26.17
C ILE A 5 96.43 -23.86 -25.19
N GLN A 6 97.68 -23.40 -25.05
CA GLN A 6 98.04 -22.13 -24.43
C GLN A 6 97.70 -20.96 -25.37
N SER A 7 97.18 -19.89 -24.75
CA SER A 7 97.36 -18.46 -25.08
C SER A 7 97.21 -18.00 -26.55
N ALA A 8 96.06 -17.40 -26.83
CA ALA A 8 95.93 -16.28 -27.78
C ALA A 8 95.31 -15.08 -27.03
N PRO A 9 95.68 -13.82 -27.33
CA PRO A 9 95.26 -12.67 -26.56
C PRO A 9 93.78 -12.38 -26.83
N MET A 10 92.91 -12.74 -25.90
CA MET A 10 91.47 -12.50 -26.02
C MET A 10 91.21 -10.99 -25.87
N SER A 11 90.83 -10.38 -27.00
CA SER A 11 90.46 -8.97 -27.16
C SER A 11 89.51 -8.48 -26.05
N GLN A 12 89.67 -7.22 -25.65
CA GLN A 12 88.83 -6.47 -24.69
C GLN A 12 87.31 -6.58 -24.97
N HIS A 13 86.91 -7.03 -26.17
CA HIS A 13 85.52 -7.28 -26.53
C HIS A 13 84.83 -8.43 -25.75
N PHE A 14 85.56 -9.46 -25.30
CA PHE A 14 84.95 -10.60 -24.60
C PHE A 14 84.71 -10.38 -23.10
N ARG A 15 85.51 -9.52 -22.44
CA ARG A 15 85.25 -9.12 -21.05
C ARG A 15 83.98 -8.26 -20.93
N ASN A 16 83.67 -7.46 -21.94
CA ASN A 16 82.43 -6.66 -21.99
C ASN A 16 81.16 -7.51 -22.20
N LEU A 17 81.25 -8.69 -22.82
CA LEU A 17 80.12 -9.61 -22.92
C LEU A 17 79.78 -10.24 -21.57
N ASN A 18 80.77 -10.61 -20.75
CA ASN A 18 80.53 -11.23 -19.45
C ASN A 18 79.86 -10.28 -18.44
N TYR A 19 80.25 -9.00 -18.41
CA TYR A 19 79.58 -8.01 -17.56
C TYR A 19 78.17 -7.66 -18.07
N ARG A 20 77.94 -7.63 -19.39
CA ARG A 20 76.60 -7.45 -19.95
C ARG A 20 75.69 -8.64 -19.65
N CYS A 21 76.18 -9.88 -19.73
CA CYS A 21 75.41 -11.06 -19.35
C CYS A 21 75.07 -11.08 -17.85
N TYR A 22 75.98 -10.65 -16.96
CA TYR A 22 75.69 -10.58 -15.52
C TYR A 22 74.65 -9.51 -15.17
N VAL A 23 74.72 -8.33 -15.78
CA VAL A 23 73.70 -7.26 -15.61
C VAL A 23 72.34 -7.70 -16.20
N PHE A 24 72.37 -8.46 -17.29
CA PHE A 24 71.17 -9.03 -17.92
C PHE A 24 70.50 -10.10 -17.06
N VAL A 25 71.30 -10.95 -16.40
CA VAL A 25 70.79 -11.92 -15.42
C VAL A 25 70.23 -11.18 -14.19
N LEU A 26 70.90 -10.15 -13.68
CA LEU A 26 70.39 -9.32 -12.57
C LEU A 26 69.08 -8.58 -12.91
N LEU A 27 68.89 -8.14 -14.16
CA LEU A 27 67.63 -7.52 -14.62
C LEU A 27 66.49 -8.51 -14.80
N LEU A 28 66.78 -9.78 -15.10
CA LEU A 28 65.77 -10.85 -15.16
C LEU A 28 65.24 -11.26 -13.77
N PHE A 29 66.01 -11.02 -12.70
CA PHE A 29 65.62 -11.36 -11.32
C PHE A 29 65.02 -10.20 -10.51
N LEU A 30 65.03 -8.97 -11.03
CA LEU A 30 64.47 -7.78 -10.36
C LEU A 30 62.92 -7.66 -10.31
N PRO A 31 62.08 -8.33 -11.14
CA PRO A 31 60.62 -8.12 -11.07
C PRO A 31 59.93 -8.91 -9.95
N TYR A 32 60.65 -9.72 -9.17
CA TYR A 32 60.07 -10.60 -8.16
C TYR A 32 59.69 -9.91 -6.83
N TYR A 33 60.07 -8.64 -6.59
CA TYR A 33 59.99 -8.08 -5.24
C TYR A 33 59.28 -6.74 -5.02
N THR A 34 58.77 -6.03 -6.03
CA THR A 34 58.07 -4.76 -5.74
C THR A 34 56.96 -4.39 -6.72
N ASN A 35 55.77 -4.15 -6.15
CA ASN A 35 54.62 -3.37 -6.64
C ASN A 35 53.60 -4.05 -7.56
N ILE A 36 52.47 -4.43 -6.94
CA ILE A 36 51.28 -5.07 -7.53
C ILE A 36 50.39 -4.09 -8.35
N PHE A 37 50.57 -2.78 -8.26
CA PHE A 37 49.65 -1.81 -8.89
C PHE A 37 50.22 -1.00 -10.07
N LEU A 38 51.54 -1.04 -10.29
CA LEU A 38 52.18 -0.37 -11.44
C LEU A 38 52.54 -1.35 -12.57
N SER A 39 52.35 -2.65 -12.38
CA SER A 39 53.00 -3.64 -13.23
C SER A 39 52.19 -4.05 -14.46
N GLU A 40 50.86 -3.95 -14.54
CA GLU A 40 50.18 -4.55 -15.71
C GLU A 40 50.52 -3.85 -17.03
N LYS A 41 50.55 -2.51 -17.05
CA LYS A 41 50.98 -1.73 -18.23
C LYS A 41 52.50 -1.69 -18.41
N VAL A 42 53.28 -1.59 -17.33
CA VAL A 42 54.74 -1.50 -17.42
C VAL A 42 55.35 -2.85 -17.81
N LEU A 43 54.82 -3.95 -17.27
CA LEU A 43 55.28 -5.32 -17.51
C LEU A 43 54.83 -5.84 -18.89
N THR A 44 53.66 -5.40 -19.40
CA THR A 44 53.28 -5.64 -20.81
C THR A 44 54.17 -4.87 -21.79
N TYR A 45 54.47 -3.59 -21.51
CA TYR A 45 55.34 -2.78 -22.36
C TYR A 45 56.80 -3.28 -22.36
N LEU A 46 57.31 -3.71 -21.19
CA LEU A 46 58.63 -4.32 -21.07
C LEU A 46 58.69 -5.65 -21.85
N ASN A 47 57.68 -6.51 -21.71
CA ASN A 47 57.63 -7.80 -22.41
C ASN A 47 57.57 -7.63 -23.94
N LEU A 48 56.87 -6.62 -24.46
CA LEU A 48 56.83 -6.30 -25.89
C LEU A 48 58.22 -5.93 -26.45
N LEU A 49 58.99 -5.11 -25.72
CA LEU A 49 60.34 -4.72 -26.11
C LEU A 49 61.32 -5.91 -26.06
N TRP A 50 61.22 -6.73 -25.01
CA TRP A 50 62.03 -7.93 -24.87
C TRP A 50 61.77 -8.93 -26.00
N LEU A 51 60.50 -9.18 -26.33
CA LEU A 51 60.10 -10.07 -27.42
C LEU A 51 60.71 -9.63 -28.75
N GLN A 52 60.74 -8.33 -29.02
CA GLN A 52 61.33 -7.76 -30.23
C GLN A 52 62.84 -7.99 -30.29
N VAL A 53 63.56 -7.77 -29.19
CA VAL A 53 65.01 -8.04 -29.10
C VAL A 53 65.30 -9.51 -29.35
N TYR A 54 64.52 -10.44 -28.77
CA TYR A 54 64.67 -11.87 -29.04
C TYR A 54 64.39 -12.22 -30.51
N ARG A 55 63.36 -11.59 -31.14
CA ARG A 55 63.01 -11.80 -32.55
C ARG A 55 64.12 -11.38 -33.50
N ASP A 56 64.83 -10.30 -33.16
CA ASP A 56 65.96 -9.75 -33.89
C ASP A 56 67.22 -10.62 -33.72
N VAL A 57 67.55 -11.01 -32.49
CA VAL A 57 68.67 -11.93 -32.19
C VAL A 57 68.47 -13.27 -32.88
N PHE A 58 67.26 -13.83 -32.85
CA PHE A 58 66.94 -15.08 -33.56
C PHE A 58 67.05 -14.91 -35.08
N GLY A 59 66.71 -13.73 -35.60
CA GLY A 59 66.91 -13.39 -37.01
C GLY A 59 68.39 -13.34 -37.41
N CYS A 60 69.25 -12.76 -36.57
CA CYS A 60 70.71 -12.81 -36.75
C CYS A 60 71.24 -14.24 -36.68
N PHE A 61 70.79 -15.04 -35.71
CA PHE A 61 71.18 -16.44 -35.55
C PHE A 61 70.83 -17.28 -36.79
N ILE A 62 69.64 -17.14 -37.36
CA ILE A 62 69.22 -17.87 -38.57
C ILE A 62 70.12 -17.56 -39.78
N LYS A 63 70.63 -16.33 -39.91
CA LYS A 63 71.50 -15.91 -41.02
C LYS A 63 72.88 -16.58 -41.00
N GLU A 64 73.40 -16.91 -39.82
CA GLU A 64 74.72 -17.53 -39.65
C GLU A 64 74.69 -19.05 -39.92
N PHE A 65 73.56 -19.74 -39.66
CA PHE A 65 73.42 -21.20 -39.81
C PHE A 65 72.82 -21.62 -41.15
N LYS A 66 73.59 -21.51 -42.24
CA LYS A 66 73.13 -21.76 -43.62
C LYS A 66 72.52 -23.15 -43.87
N THR A 67 73.04 -24.20 -43.24
CA THR A 67 72.57 -25.60 -43.44
C THR A 67 71.19 -25.86 -42.83
N TYR A 68 70.86 -25.21 -41.71
CA TYR A 68 69.60 -25.40 -40.99
C TYR A 68 68.63 -24.22 -41.16
N GLN A 69 68.99 -23.24 -41.99
CA GLN A 69 68.24 -22.01 -42.21
C GLN A 69 66.76 -22.26 -42.60
N PRO A 70 66.41 -23.18 -43.53
CA PRO A 70 65.01 -23.41 -43.89
C PRO A 70 64.17 -23.88 -42.70
N LEU A 71 64.71 -24.80 -41.90
CA LEU A 71 64.06 -25.34 -40.72
C LEU A 71 63.87 -24.25 -39.64
N LEU A 72 64.92 -23.50 -39.29
CA LEU A 72 64.84 -22.46 -38.27
C LEU A 72 63.95 -21.29 -38.70
N SER A 73 63.94 -20.96 -40.00
CA SER A 73 63.02 -19.95 -40.56
C SER A 73 61.57 -20.42 -40.53
N GLY A 74 61.31 -21.70 -40.78
CA GLY A 74 59.98 -22.31 -40.65
C GLY A 74 59.49 -22.27 -39.20
N ILE A 75 60.35 -22.66 -38.25
CA ILE A 75 60.04 -22.60 -36.82
C ILE A 75 59.73 -21.15 -36.40
N LYS A 76 60.59 -20.18 -36.78
CA LYS A 76 60.35 -18.76 -36.49
C LYS A 76 59.00 -18.30 -37.07
N LYS A 77 58.71 -18.64 -38.33
CA LYS A 77 57.45 -18.27 -38.99
C LYS A 77 56.23 -18.82 -38.25
N GLU A 78 56.26 -20.08 -37.82
CA GLU A 78 55.14 -20.66 -37.05
C GLU A 78 54.91 -19.92 -35.72
N TYR A 79 55.97 -19.59 -34.97
CA TYR A 79 55.84 -18.77 -33.75
C TYR A 79 55.31 -17.37 -34.04
N GLU A 80 55.75 -16.75 -35.14
CA GLU A 80 55.27 -15.43 -35.55
C GLU A 80 53.78 -15.45 -35.94
N ASN A 81 53.33 -16.50 -36.65
CA ASN A 81 51.92 -16.71 -36.97
C ASN A 81 51.09 -16.90 -35.69
N THR A 82 51.59 -17.71 -34.75
CA THR A 82 50.90 -17.99 -33.48
C THR A 82 50.79 -16.72 -32.62
N LEU A 83 51.85 -15.90 -32.58
CA LEU A 83 51.83 -14.61 -31.89
C LEU A 83 50.83 -13.63 -32.50
N ALA A 84 50.76 -13.55 -33.83
CA ALA A 84 49.77 -12.71 -34.51
C ALA A 84 48.34 -13.15 -34.18
N TYR A 85 48.07 -14.46 -34.23
CA TYR A 85 46.78 -15.03 -33.84
C TYR A 85 46.39 -14.68 -32.39
N LEU A 86 47.32 -14.80 -31.44
CA LEU A 86 47.05 -14.44 -30.04
C LEU A 86 46.82 -12.93 -29.86
N GLN A 87 47.53 -12.08 -30.61
CA GLN A 87 47.31 -10.63 -30.58
C GLN A 87 45.93 -10.25 -31.11
N ASP A 88 45.47 -10.89 -32.18
CA ASP A 88 44.14 -10.66 -32.72
C ASP A 88 43.05 -11.15 -31.76
N GLN A 89 43.23 -12.30 -31.12
CA GLN A 89 42.34 -12.77 -30.04
C GLN A 89 42.27 -11.78 -28.86
N ILE A 90 43.40 -11.17 -28.46
CA ILE A 90 43.40 -10.13 -27.42
C ILE A 90 42.62 -8.90 -27.87
N ARG A 91 42.77 -8.48 -29.13
CA ARG A 91 42.04 -7.34 -29.70
C ARG A 91 40.53 -7.58 -29.75
N GLU A 92 40.10 -8.80 -30.05
CA GLU A 92 38.68 -9.19 -30.05
C GLU A 92 38.07 -9.21 -28.63
N LEU A 93 38.86 -9.52 -27.60
CA LEU A 93 38.39 -9.55 -26.21
C LEU A 93 38.26 -8.17 -25.56
N GLU A 94 39.02 -7.18 -26.03
CA GLU A 94 39.01 -5.81 -25.52
C GLU A 94 37.62 -5.12 -25.54
N PRO A 95 36.83 -5.17 -26.64
CA PRO A 95 35.48 -4.61 -26.63
C PRO A 95 34.57 -5.33 -25.62
N LEU A 96 34.69 -6.65 -25.46
CA LEU A 96 33.92 -7.41 -24.46
C LEU A 96 34.26 -6.96 -23.03
N ARG A 97 35.55 -6.76 -22.73
CA ARG A 97 35.99 -6.24 -21.42
C ARG A 97 35.45 -4.84 -21.16
N SER A 98 35.48 -3.98 -22.18
CA SER A 98 34.92 -2.62 -22.08
C SER A 98 33.42 -2.64 -21.84
N HIS A 99 32.68 -3.52 -22.53
CA HIS A 99 31.25 -3.69 -22.36
C HIS A 99 30.90 -4.22 -20.98
N LEU A 100 31.63 -5.24 -20.50
CA LEU A 100 31.45 -5.79 -19.15
C LEU A 100 31.67 -4.72 -18.08
N ARG A 101 32.69 -3.88 -18.24
CA ARG A 101 32.94 -2.75 -17.32
C ARG A 101 31.75 -1.79 -17.29
N LEU A 102 31.24 -1.38 -18.45
CA LEU A 102 30.07 -0.49 -18.54
C LEU A 102 28.81 -1.10 -17.92
N VAL A 103 28.53 -2.38 -18.18
CA VAL A 103 27.38 -3.08 -17.59
C VAL A 103 27.54 -3.20 -16.08
N THR A 104 28.76 -3.43 -15.58
CA THR A 104 29.04 -3.48 -14.13
C THR A 104 28.78 -2.12 -13.49
N GLU A 105 29.30 -1.04 -14.08
CA GLU A 105 29.06 0.33 -13.61
C GLU A 105 27.56 0.70 -13.63
N GLU A 106 26.81 0.27 -14.64
CA GLU A 106 25.36 0.46 -14.72
C GLU A 106 24.63 -0.32 -13.61
N CYS A 107 25.00 -1.57 -13.37
CA CYS A 107 24.43 -2.39 -12.30
C CYS A 107 24.71 -1.77 -10.93
N ASP A 108 25.96 -1.35 -10.67
CA ASP A 108 26.33 -0.70 -9.42
C ASP A 108 25.53 0.59 -9.19
N ARG A 109 25.35 1.41 -10.23
CA ARG A 109 24.53 2.63 -10.15
C ARG A 109 23.07 2.30 -9.82
N LYS A 110 22.50 1.26 -10.43
CA LYS A 110 21.13 0.81 -10.14
C LYS A 110 20.98 0.30 -8.71
N ILE A 111 21.95 -0.48 -8.23
CA ILE A 111 21.96 -0.99 -6.86
C ILE A 111 22.01 0.19 -5.88
N GLN A 112 22.89 1.17 -6.11
CA GLN A 112 23.00 2.35 -5.26
C GLN A 112 21.72 3.20 -5.27
N ALA A 113 21.11 3.41 -6.44
CA ALA A 113 19.85 4.15 -6.55
C ALA A 113 18.71 3.46 -5.77
N ARG A 114 18.55 2.13 -5.93
CA ARG A 114 17.58 1.34 -5.17
C ARG A 114 17.83 1.40 -3.68
N TRP A 115 19.09 1.27 -3.26
CA TRP A 115 19.43 1.36 -1.85
C TRP A 115 19.12 2.73 -1.26
N ALA A 116 19.34 3.82 -2.00
CA ALA A 116 18.97 5.17 -1.57
C ALA A 116 17.45 5.36 -1.44
N GLU A 117 16.67 4.82 -2.39
CA GLU A 117 15.20 4.80 -2.33
C GLU A 117 14.71 4.05 -1.08
N GLU A 118 15.23 2.84 -0.85
CA GLU A 118 14.88 2.02 0.32
C GLU A 118 15.22 2.74 1.64
N GLN A 119 16.39 3.38 1.75
CA GLN A 119 16.76 4.13 2.95
C GLN A 119 15.83 5.34 3.18
N ALA A 120 15.42 6.03 2.11
CA ALA A 120 14.47 7.13 2.21
C ALA A 120 13.09 6.65 2.70
N GLU A 121 12.61 5.52 2.17
CA GLU A 121 11.35 4.89 2.57
C GLU A 121 11.40 4.41 4.02
N ILE A 122 12.46 3.70 4.42
CA ILE A 122 12.69 3.28 5.81
C ILE A 122 12.68 4.49 6.74
N GLY A 123 13.32 5.59 6.33
CA GLY A 123 13.32 6.85 7.07
C GLY A 123 11.92 7.46 7.22
N ALA A 124 11.11 7.42 6.16
CA ALA A 124 9.73 7.90 6.19
C ALA A 124 8.85 7.05 7.11
N LEU A 125 8.89 5.74 6.95
CA LEU A 125 8.12 4.79 7.77
C LEU A 125 8.51 4.88 9.25
N LYS A 126 9.80 5.08 9.57
CA LYS A 126 10.24 5.30 10.96
C LYS A 126 9.62 6.55 11.58
N ARG A 127 9.54 7.66 10.81
CA ARG A 127 8.92 8.90 11.27
C ARG A 127 7.42 8.72 11.49
N GLU A 128 6.73 8.08 10.56
CA GLU A 128 5.30 7.79 10.68
C GLU A 128 5.01 6.88 11.87
N LYS A 129 5.78 5.80 12.06
CA LYS A 129 5.67 4.92 13.23
C LYS A 129 5.79 5.71 14.53
N GLN A 130 6.78 6.59 14.65
CA GLN A 130 6.95 7.41 15.84
C GLN A 130 5.76 8.37 16.06
N GLN A 131 5.24 8.96 14.99
CA GLN A 131 4.07 9.83 15.06
C GLN A 131 2.83 9.06 15.53
N LEU A 132 2.58 7.88 14.97
CA LEU A 132 1.47 7.02 15.37
C LEU A 132 1.61 6.56 16.82
N GLN A 133 2.81 6.21 17.28
CA GLN A 133 3.06 5.86 18.68
C GLN A 133 2.70 7.00 19.62
N ARG A 134 3.12 8.24 19.33
CA ARG A 134 2.74 9.42 20.12
C ARG A 134 1.23 9.65 20.13
N HIS A 135 0.56 9.42 19.01
CA HIS A 135 -0.88 9.57 18.93
C HIS A 135 -1.61 8.51 19.79
N ILE A 136 -1.15 7.26 19.76
CA ILE A 136 -1.68 6.19 20.61
C ILE A 136 -1.50 6.54 22.09
N GLU A 137 -0.33 7.03 22.48
CA GLU A 137 -0.04 7.45 23.86
C GLU A 137 -0.97 8.60 24.28
N ALA A 138 -1.09 9.65 23.47
CA ALA A 138 -1.98 10.77 23.74
C ALA A 138 -3.45 10.35 23.86
N MET A 139 -3.92 9.45 23.01
CA MET A 139 -5.29 8.92 23.08
C MET A 139 -5.52 8.10 24.36
N ARG A 140 -4.55 7.27 24.76
CA ARG A 140 -4.61 6.51 26.02
C ARG A 140 -4.61 7.41 27.24
N GLU A 141 -3.83 8.49 27.23
CA GLU A 141 -3.83 9.48 28.31
C GLU A 141 -5.18 10.20 28.40
N LYS A 142 -5.75 10.59 27.26
CA LYS A 142 -7.08 11.21 27.20
C LYS A 142 -8.16 10.27 27.72
N GLU A 143 -8.13 8.99 27.34
CA GLU A 143 -9.08 7.98 27.82
C GLU A 143 -9.01 7.83 29.34
N LYS A 144 -7.80 7.70 29.90
CA LYS A 144 -7.60 7.66 31.36
C LYS A 144 -8.10 8.93 32.05
N ALA A 145 -7.84 10.11 31.49
CA ALA A 145 -8.32 11.36 32.04
C ALA A 145 -9.86 11.42 32.05
N MET A 146 -10.50 11.03 30.95
CA MET A 146 -11.96 10.96 30.86
C MET A 146 -12.56 9.95 31.84
N GLU A 147 -11.92 8.80 32.05
CA GLU A 147 -12.35 7.82 33.04
C GLU A 147 -12.30 8.40 34.46
N VAL A 148 -11.20 9.08 34.80
CA VAL A 148 -11.06 9.77 36.10
C VAL A 148 -12.14 10.84 36.28
N ASP A 149 -12.38 11.69 35.28
CA ASP A 149 -13.40 12.73 35.34
C ASP A 149 -14.81 12.14 35.52
N CYS A 150 -15.11 11.04 34.82
CA CYS A 150 -16.39 10.33 34.95
C CYS A 150 -16.56 9.77 36.36
N LEU A 151 -15.53 9.12 36.91
CA LEU A 151 -15.57 8.57 38.27
C LEU A 151 -15.69 9.67 39.33
N GLN A 152 -15.00 10.80 39.16
CA GLN A 152 -15.15 11.96 40.05
C GLN A 152 -16.57 12.52 40.02
N SER A 153 -17.17 12.64 38.84
CA SER A 153 -18.56 13.08 38.68
C SER A 153 -19.53 12.12 39.37
N GLN A 154 -19.42 10.81 39.12
CA GLN A 154 -20.24 9.79 39.77
C GLN A 154 -20.09 9.83 41.30
N LEU A 155 -18.86 9.95 41.80
CA LEU A 155 -18.60 10.05 43.23
C LEU A 155 -19.25 11.30 43.83
N SER A 156 -19.15 12.45 43.18
CA SER A 156 -19.79 13.69 43.62
C SER A 156 -21.31 13.57 43.66
N GLN A 157 -21.90 12.90 42.68
CA GLN A 157 -23.33 12.63 42.61
C GLN A 157 -23.77 11.72 43.77
N GLN A 158 -23.00 10.67 44.07
CA GLN A 158 -23.27 9.80 45.22
C GLN A 158 -23.21 10.58 46.53
N TYR A 159 -22.21 11.43 46.73
CA TYR A 159 -22.13 12.29 47.93
C TYR A 159 -23.33 13.24 48.07
N LEU A 160 -23.81 13.79 46.95
CA LEU A 160 -25.01 14.63 46.95
C LEU A 160 -26.25 13.84 47.36
N GLN A 161 -26.44 12.64 46.80
CA GLN A 161 -27.56 11.76 47.17
C GLN A 161 -27.55 11.41 48.66
N TYR A 162 -26.40 11.03 49.22
CA TYR A 162 -26.29 10.75 50.66
C TYR A 162 -26.63 11.96 51.53
N ARG A 163 -26.27 13.16 51.08
CA ARG A 163 -26.61 14.40 51.79
C ARG A 163 -28.12 14.67 51.75
N GLU A 164 -28.73 14.55 50.58
CA GLU A 164 -30.18 14.73 50.39
C GLU A 164 -30.98 13.71 51.20
N GLU A 165 -30.59 12.43 51.18
CA GLU A 165 -31.20 11.41 52.01
C GLU A 165 -31.08 11.73 53.50
N ARG A 166 -29.90 12.17 53.95
CA ARG A 166 -29.68 12.55 55.35
C ARG A 166 -30.61 13.70 55.74
N ASP A 167 -30.76 14.71 54.88
CA ASP A 167 -31.61 15.86 55.16
C ASP A 167 -33.11 15.49 55.12
N ALA A 168 -33.53 14.62 54.20
CA ALA A 168 -34.87 14.02 54.20
C ALA A 168 -35.15 13.23 55.48
N ARG A 169 -34.20 12.41 55.95
CA ARG A 169 -34.34 11.66 57.22
C ARG A 169 -34.47 12.59 58.42
N LYS A 170 -33.68 13.68 58.49
CA LYS A 170 -33.81 14.69 59.55
C LYS A 170 -35.20 15.34 59.53
N LEU A 171 -35.70 15.69 58.35
CA LEU A 171 -37.04 16.27 58.19
C LEU A 171 -38.13 15.31 58.65
N LEU A 172 -38.03 14.03 58.29
CA LEU A 172 -38.97 12.99 58.74
C LEU A 172 -38.91 12.80 60.26
N ILE A 173 -37.73 12.76 60.87
CA ILE A 173 -37.57 12.68 62.33
C ILE A 173 -38.18 13.91 63.00
N TRP A 174 -37.93 15.11 62.46
CA TRP A 174 -38.54 16.34 62.96
C TRP A 174 -40.07 16.27 62.90
N LYS A 175 -40.64 15.83 61.77
CA LYS A 175 -42.09 15.71 61.63
C LYS A 175 -42.68 14.62 62.53
N LEU A 176 -41.99 13.50 62.70
CA LEU A 176 -42.41 12.44 63.62
C LEU A 176 -42.42 12.95 65.07
N ASN A 177 -41.39 13.68 65.48
CA ASN A 177 -41.32 14.27 66.82
C ASN A 177 -42.43 15.31 67.02
N ASP A 178 -42.71 16.13 66.02
CA ASP A 178 -43.81 17.10 66.01
C ASP A 178 -45.18 16.40 66.21
N LEU A 179 -45.49 15.40 65.38
CA LEU A 179 -46.71 14.58 65.51
C LEU A 179 -46.77 13.86 66.87
N THR A 180 -45.64 13.38 67.39
CA THR A 180 -45.58 12.72 68.70
C THR A 180 -45.85 13.71 69.84
N ARG A 181 -45.53 15.00 69.67
CA ARG A 181 -45.89 16.06 70.62
C ARG A 181 -47.38 16.41 70.53
N GLU A 182 -47.93 16.50 69.32
CA GLU A 182 -49.38 16.70 69.10
C GLU A 182 -50.21 15.52 69.65
N ALA A 183 -49.75 14.28 69.47
CA ALA A 183 -50.38 13.07 70.00
C ALA A 183 -50.29 12.95 71.54
N LYS A 184 -49.46 13.76 72.20
CA LYS A 184 -49.45 13.84 73.67
C LYS A 184 -50.53 14.78 74.21
N ASP A 185 -51.27 15.48 73.35
CA ASP A 185 -52.49 16.19 73.73
C ASP A 185 -53.70 15.24 73.61
N PRO A 186 -54.19 14.66 74.72
CA PRO A 186 -55.29 13.68 74.70
C PRO A 186 -56.61 14.29 74.23
N VAL A 187 -56.79 15.62 74.34
CA VAL A 187 -58.02 16.29 73.93
C VAL A 187 -58.05 16.46 72.41
N GLY A 188 -56.93 16.88 71.81
CA GLY A 188 -56.77 17.00 70.36
C GLY A 188 -56.98 15.66 69.63
N LEU A 189 -56.41 14.57 70.17
CA LEU A 189 -56.56 13.22 69.59
C LEU A 189 -58.01 12.73 69.60
N GLN A 190 -58.75 12.95 70.68
CA GLN A 190 -60.16 12.54 70.75
C GLN A 190 -61.03 13.30 69.73
N LEU A 191 -60.75 14.59 69.53
CA LEU A 191 -61.46 15.41 68.55
C LEU A 191 -61.15 14.96 67.12
N ALA A 192 -59.86 14.76 66.78
CA ALA A 192 -59.45 14.27 65.47
C ALA A 192 -60.03 12.89 65.16
N LEU A 193 -60.07 11.99 66.13
CA LEU A 193 -60.65 10.64 65.97
C LEU A 193 -62.15 10.69 65.70
N LYS A 194 -62.89 11.62 66.32
CA LYS A 194 -64.30 11.86 65.99
C LYS A 194 -64.47 12.31 64.54
N VAL A 195 -63.68 13.29 64.10
CA VAL A 195 -63.73 13.79 62.72
C VAL A 195 -63.40 12.68 61.71
N CYS A 196 -62.34 11.89 61.93
CA CYS A 196 -62.01 10.77 61.06
C CYS A 196 -63.12 9.71 60.97
N ARG A 197 -63.84 9.45 62.07
CA ARG A 197 -65.00 8.53 62.05
C ARG A 197 -66.13 9.08 61.20
N GLU A 198 -66.42 10.37 61.32
CA GLU A 198 -67.45 11.04 60.51
C GLU A 198 -67.08 11.02 59.02
N ASP A 199 -65.84 11.32 58.68
CA ASP A 199 -65.41 11.32 57.28
C ASP A 199 -65.36 9.91 56.68
N LEU A 200 -64.97 8.89 57.48
CA LEU A 200 -65.08 7.50 57.06
C LEU A 200 -66.54 7.12 56.74
N THR A 201 -67.49 7.53 57.59
CA THR A 201 -68.91 7.28 57.32
C THR A 201 -69.39 7.98 56.06
N LYS A 202 -68.95 9.22 55.80
CA LYS A 202 -69.28 9.95 54.56
C LYS A 202 -68.70 9.25 53.33
N ALA A 203 -67.42 8.88 53.37
CA ALA A 203 -66.76 8.19 52.26
C ALA A 203 -67.39 6.81 52.00
N GLN A 204 -67.81 6.09 53.04
CA GLN A 204 -68.50 4.81 52.88
C GLN A 204 -69.87 4.97 52.23
N VAL A 205 -70.62 6.02 52.62
CA VAL A 205 -71.90 6.36 51.97
C VAL A 205 -71.68 6.71 50.51
N GLU A 206 -70.65 7.50 50.20
CA GLU A 206 -70.32 7.90 48.83
C GLU A 206 -69.86 6.71 47.97
N LEU A 207 -69.04 5.81 48.54
CA LEU A 207 -68.64 4.58 47.86
C LEU A 207 -69.84 3.66 47.60
N ASN A 208 -70.78 3.57 48.53
CA ASN A 208 -72.00 2.81 48.34
C ASN A 208 -72.91 3.46 47.28
N ARG A 209 -72.97 4.79 47.23
CA ARG A 209 -73.64 5.56 46.17
C ARG A 209 -73.02 5.26 44.81
N MET A 210 -71.70 5.40 44.68
CA MET A 210 -70.99 5.07 43.44
C MET A 210 -71.15 3.60 43.06
N LYS A 211 -71.06 2.65 44.00
CA LYS A 211 -71.32 1.24 43.70
C LYS A 211 -72.73 1.04 43.15
N ALA A 212 -73.75 1.67 43.74
CA ALA A 212 -75.11 1.60 43.22
C ALA A 212 -75.25 2.25 41.83
N GLU A 213 -74.53 3.35 41.58
CA GLU A 213 -74.54 4.08 40.31
C GLU A 213 -73.75 3.39 39.19
N TYR A 214 -72.70 2.62 39.51
CA TYR A 214 -71.79 2.00 38.53
C TYR A 214 -71.89 0.48 38.43
N TRP A 215 -72.71 -0.19 39.25
CA TRP A 215 -72.89 -1.65 39.20
C TRP A 215 -73.40 -2.16 37.85
N ASP A 216 -74.08 -1.31 37.06
CA ASP A 216 -74.73 -1.72 35.80
C ASP A 216 -74.36 -0.84 34.58
N VAL A 217 -73.29 -0.04 34.65
CA VAL A 217 -73.04 1.06 33.68
C VAL A 217 -71.72 0.96 32.92
N VAL A 218 -71.29 -0.26 32.58
CA VAL A 218 -70.69 -0.44 31.26
C VAL A 218 -71.54 -1.41 30.47
N PRO A 219 -72.48 -0.92 29.63
CA PRO A 219 -73.28 -1.78 28.78
C PRO A 219 -72.36 -2.69 28.00
N ARG A 220 -72.52 -4.01 28.16
CA ARG A 220 -71.73 -5.03 27.45
C ARG A 220 -71.64 -4.76 25.94
N ARG A 221 -72.68 -4.14 25.39
CA ARG A 221 -72.76 -3.61 24.02
C ARG A 221 -71.65 -2.63 23.64
N ASN A 222 -71.23 -1.73 24.53
CA ASN A 222 -70.15 -0.77 24.26
C ASN A 222 -68.78 -1.46 24.23
N TRP A 223 -68.58 -2.45 25.11
CA TRP A 223 -67.40 -3.32 25.08
C TRP A 223 -67.36 -4.17 23.80
N ASP A 224 -68.48 -4.79 23.43
CA ASP A 224 -68.55 -5.62 22.22
C ASP A 224 -68.28 -4.78 20.95
N THR A 225 -68.80 -3.54 20.92
CA THR A 225 -68.55 -2.60 19.82
C THR A 225 -67.07 -2.20 19.76
N LEU A 226 -66.47 -1.84 20.91
CA LEU A 226 -65.06 -1.46 20.97
C LEU A 226 -64.15 -2.63 20.57
N GLU A 227 -64.43 -3.83 21.07
CA GLU A 227 -63.69 -5.06 20.76
C GLU A 227 -63.78 -5.39 19.26
N GLN A 228 -64.96 -5.22 18.65
CA GLN A 228 -65.15 -5.44 17.22
C GLN A 228 -64.36 -4.44 16.37
N THR A 229 -64.37 -3.14 16.74
CA THR A 229 -63.56 -2.12 16.05
C THR A 229 -62.07 -2.39 16.19
N HIS A 230 -61.62 -2.85 17.36
CA HIS A 230 -60.23 -3.20 17.59
C HIS A 230 -59.79 -4.37 16.70
N ARG A 231 -60.61 -5.43 16.60
CA ARG A 231 -60.33 -6.57 15.70
C ARG A 231 -60.28 -6.15 14.24
N GLN A 232 -61.19 -5.27 13.81
CA GLN A 232 -61.22 -4.79 12.43
C GLN A 232 -59.97 -3.96 12.10
N ASN A 233 -59.56 -3.06 12.99
CA ASN A 233 -58.33 -2.27 12.83
C ASN A 233 -57.09 -3.18 12.78
N LEU A 234 -57.05 -4.22 13.61
CA LEU A 234 -55.93 -5.17 13.62
C LEU A 234 -55.82 -5.94 12.28
N LEU A 235 -56.95 -6.31 11.67
CA LEU A 235 -56.97 -6.93 10.35
C LEU A 235 -56.47 -5.96 9.27
N GLN A 236 -56.93 -4.71 9.29
CA GLN A 236 -56.48 -3.68 8.33
C GLN A 236 -54.98 -3.41 8.42
N LEU A 237 -54.42 -3.36 9.64
CA LEU A 237 -52.97 -3.21 9.84
C LEU A 237 -52.18 -4.38 9.25
N LYS A 238 -52.66 -5.61 9.42
CA LYS A 238 -52.03 -6.80 8.82
C LYS A 238 -52.07 -6.77 7.30
N THR A 239 -53.19 -6.34 6.70
CA THR A 239 -53.30 -6.19 5.25
C THR A 239 -52.32 -5.14 4.73
N LEU A 240 -52.31 -3.95 5.33
CA LEU A 240 -51.41 -2.86 4.94
C LEU A 240 -49.93 -3.25 5.08
N GLN A 241 -49.59 -4.00 6.13
CA GLN A 241 -48.24 -4.52 6.31
C GLN A 241 -47.86 -5.50 5.18
N GLY A 242 -48.77 -6.39 4.79
CA GLY A 242 -48.57 -7.31 3.67
C GLY A 242 -48.38 -6.58 2.33
N ASP A 243 -49.21 -5.56 2.07
CA ASP A 243 -49.12 -4.73 0.86
C ASP A 243 -47.79 -3.97 0.81
N PHE A 244 -47.35 -3.41 1.95
CA PHE A 244 -46.05 -2.74 2.06
C PHE A 244 -44.89 -3.71 1.79
N ASP A 245 -44.94 -4.92 2.35
CA ASP A 245 -43.92 -5.94 2.12
C ASP A 245 -43.89 -6.40 0.65
N GLN A 246 -45.06 -6.46 -0.01
CA GLN A 246 -45.13 -6.74 -1.44
C GLN A 246 -44.50 -5.63 -2.28
N LEU A 247 -44.88 -4.37 -2.03
CA LEU A 247 -44.34 -3.23 -2.76
C LEU A 247 -42.82 -3.14 -2.60
N LYS A 248 -42.31 -3.43 -1.39
CA LYS A 248 -40.88 -3.49 -1.13
C LYS A 248 -40.19 -4.57 -1.97
N ARG A 249 -40.78 -5.77 -2.07
CA ARG A 249 -40.25 -6.84 -2.94
C ARG A 249 -40.22 -6.42 -4.41
N GLU A 250 -41.30 -5.82 -4.90
CA GLU A 250 -41.41 -5.32 -6.29
C GLU A 250 -40.35 -4.24 -6.57
N TYR A 251 -40.16 -3.31 -5.65
CA TYR A 251 -39.11 -2.29 -5.74
C TYR A 251 -37.71 -2.91 -5.76
N ASP A 252 -37.42 -3.87 -4.87
CA ASP A 252 -36.13 -4.56 -4.82
C ASP A 252 -35.86 -5.31 -6.13
N THR A 253 -36.89 -5.94 -6.73
CA THR A 253 -36.76 -6.60 -8.05
C THR A 253 -36.47 -5.61 -9.16
N LEU A 254 -37.16 -4.47 -9.21
CA LEU A 254 -36.89 -3.41 -10.19
C LEU A 254 -35.48 -2.83 -10.01
N LEU A 255 -35.03 -2.67 -8.77
CA LEU A 255 -33.69 -2.20 -8.45
C LEU A 255 -32.61 -3.18 -8.93
N GLU A 256 -32.84 -4.49 -8.76
CA GLU A 256 -31.96 -5.55 -9.27
C GLU A 256 -31.93 -5.59 -10.80
N LEU A 257 -33.08 -5.45 -11.46
CA LEU A 257 -33.16 -5.36 -12.92
C LEU A 257 -32.40 -4.13 -13.46
N HIS A 258 -32.54 -2.98 -12.82
CA HIS A 258 -31.80 -1.77 -13.19
C HIS A 258 -30.27 -1.94 -13.03
N LYS A 259 -29.83 -2.53 -11.91
CA LYS A 259 -28.41 -2.86 -11.69
C LYS A 259 -27.88 -3.85 -12.73
N SER A 260 -28.67 -4.88 -13.06
CA SER A 260 -28.30 -5.90 -14.05
C SER A 260 -28.26 -5.36 -15.47
N GLY A 261 -29.23 -4.51 -15.85
CA GLY A 261 -29.25 -3.81 -17.14
C GLY A 261 -28.09 -2.82 -17.29
N SER A 262 -27.70 -2.13 -16.21
CA SER A 262 -26.49 -1.29 -16.19
C SER A 262 -25.20 -2.10 -16.39
N MET A 263 -25.17 -3.39 -16.02
CA MET A 263 -24.02 -4.28 -16.24
C MET A 263 -24.03 -4.93 -17.63
N GLN A 264 -25.20 -5.20 -18.22
CA GLN A 264 -25.32 -5.67 -19.60
C GLN A 264 -24.96 -4.59 -20.62
N ASN A 265 -25.36 -3.33 -20.40
CA ASN A 265 -24.97 -2.22 -21.29
C ASN A 265 -23.44 -2.02 -21.31
N LYS A 266 -22.75 -2.15 -20.16
CA LYS A 266 -21.28 -2.07 -20.10
C LYS A 266 -20.56 -3.23 -20.79
N THR A 267 -21.21 -4.39 -20.95
CA THR A 267 -20.62 -5.56 -21.64
C THR A 267 -21.01 -5.64 -23.12
N GLN A 268 -22.07 -4.94 -23.56
CA GLN A 268 -22.49 -4.86 -24.96
C GLN A 268 -21.87 -3.69 -25.73
N ASP A 269 -21.41 -2.64 -25.05
CA ASP A 269 -20.76 -1.48 -25.69
C ASP A 269 -19.46 -1.80 -26.47
N PRO A 270 -18.60 -2.80 -26.15
CA PRO A 270 -17.49 -3.16 -27.03
C PRO A 270 -17.90 -4.05 -28.21
N ILE A 271 -19.02 -4.78 -28.11
CA ILE A 271 -19.44 -5.76 -29.13
C ILE A 271 -20.26 -5.09 -30.23
N THR A 272 -21.10 -4.12 -29.88
CA THR A 272 -21.94 -3.40 -30.86
C THR A 272 -21.13 -2.44 -31.72
N VAL A 273 -20.07 -1.82 -31.18
CA VAL A 273 -19.16 -0.96 -31.96
C VAL A 273 -18.31 -1.78 -32.93
N GLN A 274 -17.85 -2.98 -32.56
CA GLN A 274 -17.08 -3.85 -33.45
C GLN A 274 -17.94 -4.39 -34.62
N VAL A 275 -19.21 -4.72 -34.37
CA VAL A 275 -20.14 -5.19 -35.41
C VAL A 275 -20.56 -4.05 -36.35
N LEU A 276 -20.80 -2.83 -35.83
CA LEU A 276 -21.13 -1.66 -36.65
C LEU A 276 -19.94 -1.19 -37.50
N VAL A 277 -18.71 -1.24 -36.99
CA VAL A 277 -17.51 -0.96 -37.80
C VAL A 277 -17.35 -2.00 -38.91
N ASN A 278 -17.53 -3.29 -38.61
CA ASN A 278 -17.41 -4.35 -39.61
C ASN A 278 -18.51 -4.30 -40.69
N THR A 279 -19.75 -3.93 -40.32
CA THR A 279 -20.85 -3.78 -41.28
C THR A 279 -20.77 -2.49 -42.11
N LEU A 280 -20.30 -1.37 -41.53
CA LEU A 280 -20.04 -0.14 -42.28
C LEU A 280 -18.85 -0.26 -43.24
N THR A 281 -17.87 -1.14 -42.93
CA THR A 281 -16.76 -1.44 -43.85
C THR A 281 -17.22 -2.30 -45.05
N SER A 282 -18.32 -3.06 -44.90
CA SER A 282 -18.89 -3.89 -45.99
C SER A 282 -19.92 -3.20 -46.89
N LEU A 283 -20.38 -1.99 -46.53
CA LEU A 283 -21.39 -1.22 -47.28
C LEU A 283 -20.84 0.08 -47.91
N ALA A 284 -19.51 0.22 -47.99
CA ALA A 284 -18.89 1.30 -48.75
C ALA A 284 -19.02 1.02 -50.26
N LEU A 285 -20.10 1.56 -50.83
CA LEU A 285 -20.21 1.96 -52.22
C LEU A 285 -19.00 2.84 -52.59
N PRO A 286 -18.14 2.46 -53.54
CA PRO A 286 -17.07 3.33 -54.01
C PRO A 286 -17.71 4.49 -54.78
N ASP A 287 -17.18 5.70 -54.59
CA ASP A 287 -17.51 6.94 -55.32
C ASP A 287 -18.58 7.87 -54.73
N LEU A 288 -18.40 8.33 -53.48
CA LEU A 288 -18.94 9.63 -53.06
C LEU A 288 -17.81 10.66 -52.81
N PRO A 289 -17.92 11.89 -53.35
CA PRO A 289 -16.88 12.91 -53.21
C PRO A 289 -16.74 13.43 -51.76
N PRO A 290 -15.54 13.88 -51.34
CA PRO A 290 -15.18 14.12 -49.93
C PRO A 290 -16.05 15.12 -49.16
N GLN A 291 -16.78 15.97 -49.88
CA GLN A 291 -17.65 17.02 -49.34
C GLN A 291 -18.95 16.49 -48.70
N TRP A 292 -19.39 15.27 -49.04
CA TRP A 292 -20.59 14.65 -48.44
C TRP A 292 -20.30 13.88 -47.13
N LEU A 293 -19.08 13.37 -46.96
CA LEU A 293 -18.65 12.71 -45.72
C LEU A 293 -18.69 13.69 -44.53
N TRP A 294 -18.39 14.96 -44.76
CA TRP A 294 -18.44 16.01 -43.74
C TRP A 294 -19.88 16.31 -43.28
N ILE A 295 -20.84 16.29 -44.21
CA ILE A 295 -22.27 16.50 -43.92
C ILE A 295 -22.84 15.31 -43.14
N CYS A 296 -22.49 14.08 -43.52
CA CYS A 296 -22.91 12.88 -42.79
C CYS A 296 -22.34 12.85 -41.36
N TRP A 297 -21.09 13.27 -41.18
CA TRP A 297 -20.47 13.34 -39.85
C TRP A 297 -21.13 14.42 -38.97
N HIS A 298 -21.44 15.60 -39.53
CA HIS A 298 -22.15 16.66 -38.79
C HIS A 298 -23.60 16.31 -38.44
N LEU A 299 -24.33 15.61 -39.32
CA LEU A 299 -25.69 15.13 -39.05
C LEU A 299 -25.70 14.05 -37.95
N SER A 300 -24.69 13.17 -37.94
CA SER A 300 -24.55 12.14 -36.91
C SER A 300 -24.17 12.74 -35.55
N LEU A 301 -23.34 13.79 -35.52
CA LEU A 301 -22.96 14.49 -34.28
C LEU A 301 -24.13 15.30 -33.69
N LYS A 302 -24.98 15.91 -34.54
CA LYS A 302 -26.20 16.62 -34.08
C LYS A 302 -27.23 15.68 -33.45
N ASN A 303 -27.40 14.47 -34.00
CA ASN A 303 -28.29 13.46 -33.40
C ASN A 303 -27.75 12.88 -32.10
N TYR A 304 -26.42 12.84 -31.92
CA TYR A 304 -25.81 12.35 -30.68
C TYR A 304 -25.89 13.39 -29.54
N ILE A 305 -25.81 14.69 -29.86
CA ILE A 305 -25.88 15.78 -28.86
C ILE A 305 -27.34 16.17 -28.55
N GLY A 306 -28.28 15.94 -29.47
CA GLY A 306 -29.72 16.26 -29.30
C GLY A 306 -30.48 15.43 -28.24
N GLY A 307 -29.84 14.42 -27.63
CA GLY A 307 -30.43 13.55 -26.60
C GLY A 307 -30.35 14.09 -25.17
N TYR A 308 -29.60 15.16 -24.90
CA TYR A 308 -29.51 15.78 -23.57
C TYR A 308 -30.31 17.08 -23.51
N LYS A 309 -31.64 16.97 -23.49
CA LYS A 309 -32.49 18.02 -22.89
C LYS A 309 -32.38 17.88 -21.38
N MET A 310 -31.54 18.70 -20.76
CA MET A 310 -31.63 18.97 -19.33
C MET A 310 -33.00 19.57 -19.04
N THR A 311 -33.78 18.90 -18.20
CA THR A 311 -34.89 19.50 -17.46
C THR A 311 -34.29 20.53 -16.52
N HIS A 312 -34.51 21.80 -16.87
CA HIS A 312 -34.25 22.96 -16.05
C HIS A 312 -35.45 23.10 -15.13
N ASP A 313 -35.30 22.77 -13.84
CA ASP A 313 -36.18 23.21 -12.74
C ASP A 313 -35.59 22.74 -11.41
N GLU A 314 -34.53 23.42 -10.97
CA GLU A 314 -34.08 23.44 -9.56
C GLU A 314 -33.21 24.68 -9.33
N ILE A 315 -33.77 25.86 -9.62
CA ILE A 315 -33.36 27.13 -9.00
C ILE A 315 -34.65 27.94 -8.71
N SER A 316 -35.21 27.70 -7.53
CA SER A 316 -35.94 28.69 -6.71
C SER A 316 -35.99 28.21 -5.28
#